data_AF-A0A3P3R4D4-F1
#
_entry.id   AF-A0A3P3R4D4-F1
#
_cell.length_a   1.000
_cell.length_b   1.000
_cell.length_c   1.000
_cell.angle_alpha   90.00
_cell.angle_beta   90.00
_cell.angle_gamma   90.00
#
_symmetry.space_group_name_H-M   'P 1'
#
loop_
_entity.id
_entity.type
_entity.pdbx_description
1 polymer ?
#
loop_
_entity_poly.entity_id
_entity_poly.type
_entity_poly.pdbx_seq_one_letter_code
_entity_poly.pdbx_strand_id
1 'polypeptide(L)'
;METNLYRPFTVGMYPVVGVLAFLLIFDPVLMVGVSVQTAIGTTMTVGMGWCGVIALAYGAPWTAAGFSVMTVTFGYQTLSGWAIQSQFAAYALVSGAALLWFIGSIRDTPSAPGIVPAGWE
;
A
#
# COMPACT_ATOMS: atom_id res chain seq x y z
N MET A 1 -18.97 4.06 -18.16
CA MET A 1 -18.93 3.50 -16.80
C MET A 1 -17.62 3.98 -16.18
N GLU A 2 -17.65 4.90 -15.22
CA GLU A 2 -16.43 5.28 -14.49
C GLU A 2 -15.95 4.08 -13.68
N THR A 3 -14.78 3.54 -14.02
CA THR A 3 -14.17 2.47 -13.24
C THR A 3 -13.59 3.10 -11.98
N ASN A 4 -14.26 2.91 -10.84
CA ASN A 4 -13.81 3.50 -9.58
C ASN A 4 -12.93 2.51 -8.82
N LEU A 5 -11.66 2.87 -8.62
CA LEU A 5 -10.66 2.11 -7.85
C LEU A 5 -11.02 1.92 -6.37
N TYR A 6 -11.98 2.70 -5.85
CA TYR A 6 -12.40 2.62 -4.46
C TYR A 6 -12.85 1.21 -4.05
N ARG A 7 -13.70 0.57 -4.84
CA ARG A 7 -14.20 -0.78 -4.55
C ARG A 7 -13.09 -1.84 -4.49
N PRO A 8 -12.22 -1.99 -5.51
CA PRO A 8 -11.17 -3.00 -5.46
C PRO A 8 -10.11 -2.71 -4.38
N PHE A 9 -9.77 -1.44 -4.11
CA PHE A 9 -8.89 -1.10 -2.98
C PHE A 9 -9.53 -1.44 -1.63
N THR A 10 -10.82 -1.19 -1.46
CA THR A 10 -11.52 -1.52 -0.19
C THR A 10 -11.48 -3.03 0.04
N VAL A 11 -11.76 -3.84 -0.98
CA VAL A 11 -11.67 -5.31 -0.91
C VAL A 11 -10.24 -5.78 -0.59
N GLY A 12 -9.22 -5.13 -1.17
CA GLY A 12 -7.81 -5.42 -0.88
C GLY A 12 -7.34 -5.04 0.52
N MET A 13 -7.89 -3.96 1.10
CA MET A 13 -7.54 -3.45 2.43
C MET A 13 -8.30 -4.12 3.58
N TYR A 14 -9.47 -4.74 3.34
CA TYR A 14 -10.22 -5.47 4.36
C TYR A 14 -9.39 -6.50 5.16
N PRO A 15 -8.58 -7.38 4.52
CA PRO A 15 -7.74 -8.31 5.27
C PRO A 15 -6.65 -7.59 6.08
N VAL A 16 -6.13 -6.45 5.62
CA VAL A 16 -5.15 -5.62 6.36
C VAL A 16 -5.78 -5.09 7.64
N VAL A 17 -6.97 -4.49 7.54
CA VAL A 17 -7.73 -3.98 8.70
C VAL A 17 -8.10 -5.11 9.65
N GLY A 18 -8.52 -6.26 9.12
CA GLY A 18 -8.86 -7.44 9.91
C GLY A 18 -7.67 -7.98 10.71
N VAL A 19 -6.48 -8.07 10.09
CA VAL A 19 -5.25 -8.52 10.76
C VAL A 19 -4.79 -7.49 11.80
N LEU A 20 -4.84 -6.19 11.50
CA LEU A 20 -4.49 -5.15 12.47
C LEU A 20 -5.45 -5.13 13.66
N ALA A 21 -6.75 -5.27 13.44
CA ALA A 21 -7.75 -5.37 14.50
C ALA A 21 -7.54 -6.62 15.35
N PHE A 22 -7.23 -7.76 14.72
CA PHE A 22 -6.91 -9.02 15.40
C PHE A 22 -5.64 -8.88 16.27
N LEU A 23 -4.60 -8.21 15.77
CA LEU A 23 -3.36 -7.91 16.51
C LEU A 23 -3.56 -6.94 17.69
N LEU A 24 -4.61 -6.10 17.65
CA LEU A 24 -4.96 -5.19 18.76
C LEU A 24 -5.82 -5.88 19.84
N ILE A 25 -6.55 -6.95 19.48
CA ILE A 25 -7.43 -7.70 20.39
C ILE A 25 -6.65 -8.75 21.20
N PHE A 26 -5.63 -9.38 20.59
CA PHE A 26 -4.79 -10.37 21.26
C PHE A 26 -3.50 -9.70 21.79
N ASP A 27 -3.20 -9.94 23.06
CA ASP A 27 -2.08 -9.40 23.84
C ASP A 27 -0.78 -9.18 23.02
N PRO A 28 -0.18 -7.97 23.00
CA PRO A 28 0.81 -7.53 22.01
C PRO A 28 2.19 -8.22 22.06
N VAL A 29 2.35 -9.27 22.85
CA VAL A 29 3.68 -9.78 23.18
C VAL A 29 4.15 -10.87 22.21
N LEU A 30 3.29 -11.74 21.68
CA LEU A 30 3.71 -12.84 20.79
C LEU A 30 2.56 -13.36 19.90
N MET A 31 2.61 -13.08 18.60
CA MET A 31 1.98 -13.95 17.60
C MET A 31 3.07 -14.86 17.02
N VAL A 32 3.03 -16.15 17.37
CA VAL A 32 3.82 -17.20 16.70
C VAL A 32 5.32 -16.87 16.57
N GLY A 33 5.94 -16.38 17.65
CA GLY A 33 7.39 -16.09 17.67
C GLY A 33 7.84 -14.82 16.93
N VAL A 34 6.91 -14.00 16.43
CA VAL A 34 7.19 -12.76 15.71
C VAL A 34 6.75 -11.56 16.55
N SER A 35 7.55 -10.48 16.55
CA SER A 35 7.19 -9.24 17.26
C SER A 35 5.95 -8.59 16.62
N VAL A 36 5.09 -7.96 17.43
CA VAL A 36 3.90 -7.27 16.91
C VAL A 36 4.26 -6.11 15.96
N GLN A 37 5.39 -5.44 16.18
CA GLN A 37 5.87 -4.42 15.24
C GLN A 37 6.20 -5.03 13.87
N THR A 38 6.84 -6.20 13.85
CA THR A 38 7.09 -6.95 12.62
C THR A 38 5.78 -7.37 11.97
N ALA A 39 4.82 -7.90 12.74
CA ALA A 39 3.51 -8.32 12.22
C ALA A 39 2.73 -7.14 11.60
N ILE A 40 2.71 -5.98 12.26
CA ILE A 40 2.09 -4.75 11.74
C ILE A 40 2.82 -4.29 10.47
N GLY A 41 4.15 -4.23 10.51
CA GLY A 41 4.97 -3.80 9.37
C GLY A 41 4.80 -4.69 8.15
N THR A 42 4.81 -6.01 8.33
CA THR A 42 4.53 -6.99 7.27
C THR A 42 3.12 -6.82 6.72
N THR A 43 2.12 -6.66 7.58
CA THR A 43 0.71 -6.49 7.18
C THR A 43 0.54 -5.22 6.34
N MET A 44 1.13 -4.10 6.75
CA MET A 44 1.11 -2.85 5.99
C MET A 44 1.85 -2.98 4.66
N THR A 45 3.01 -3.63 4.65
CA THR A 45 3.81 -3.86 3.43
C THR A 45 3.01 -4.66 2.40
N VAL A 46 2.40 -5.76 2.82
CA VAL A 46 1.59 -6.62 1.94
C VAL A 46 0.34 -5.88 1.46
N GLY A 47 -0.34 -5.14 2.35
CA GLY A 47 -1.53 -4.35 2.00
C GLY A 47 -1.25 -3.28 0.96
N MET A 48 -0.18 -2.52 1.14
CA MET A 48 0.25 -1.50 0.17
C MET A 48 0.70 -2.14 -1.15
N GLY A 49 1.42 -3.26 -1.09
CA GLY A 49 1.86 -3.98 -2.28
C GLY A 49 0.69 -4.47 -3.12
N TRP A 50 -0.35 -5.01 -2.46
CA TRP A 50 -1.58 -5.44 -3.11
C TRP A 50 -2.34 -4.29 -3.76
N CYS A 51 -2.41 -3.13 -3.11
CA CYS A 51 -3.00 -1.93 -3.70
C CYS A 51 -2.20 -1.44 -4.92
N GLY A 52 -0.87 -1.56 -4.90
CA GLY A 52 -0.03 -1.31 -6.07
C GLY A 52 -0.38 -2.22 -7.25
N VAL A 53 -0.54 -3.53 -7.00
CA VAL A 53 -0.94 -4.51 -8.02
C VAL A 53 -2.32 -4.20 -8.60
N ILE A 54 -3.29 -3.85 -7.75
CA ILE A 54 -4.62 -3.42 -8.21
C ILE A 54 -4.51 -2.17 -9.07
N ALA A 55 -3.75 -1.16 -8.63
CA ALA A 55 -3.59 0.06 -9.41
C ALA A 55 -2.98 -0.20 -10.80
N LEU A 56 -1.98 -1.09 -10.89
CA LEU A 56 -1.43 -1.53 -12.18
C LEU A 56 -2.45 -2.26 -13.05
N ALA A 57 -3.20 -3.19 -12.45
CA ALA A 57 -4.23 -3.96 -13.17
C ALA A 57 -5.33 -3.06 -13.75
N TYR A 58 -5.56 -1.89 -13.15
CA TYR A 58 -6.55 -0.90 -13.58
C TYR A 58 -5.94 0.26 -14.40
N GLY A 59 -4.68 0.16 -14.85
CA GLY A 59 -4.06 1.20 -15.67
C GLY A 59 -3.86 2.55 -14.95
N ALA A 60 -3.65 2.52 -13.63
CA ALA A 60 -3.44 3.68 -12.78
C ALA A 60 -1.96 3.77 -12.31
N PRO A 61 -1.02 4.15 -13.20
CA PRO A 61 0.41 4.08 -12.94
C PRO A 61 0.90 5.02 -11.83
N TRP A 62 0.30 6.21 -11.69
CA TRP A 62 0.71 7.17 -10.64
C TRP A 62 0.26 6.70 -9.26
N THR A 63 -0.96 6.18 -9.17
CA THR A 63 -1.49 5.52 -7.98
C THR A 63 -0.64 4.30 -7.62
N ALA A 64 -0.27 3.47 -8.60
CA ALA A 64 0.61 2.32 -8.40
C ALA A 64 2.00 2.73 -7.89
N ALA A 65 2.58 3.80 -8.43
CA ALA A 65 3.85 4.34 -7.97
C ALA A 65 3.78 4.78 -6.50
N GLY A 66 2.71 5.48 -6.08
CA GLY A 66 2.50 5.87 -4.69
C GLY A 66 2.45 4.67 -3.73
N PHE A 67 1.68 3.63 -4.08
CA PHE A 67 1.64 2.39 -3.30
C PHE A 67 2.95 1.62 -3.28
N SER A 68 3.71 1.66 -4.38
CA SER A 68 5.02 1.00 -4.47
C SER A 68 6.05 1.67 -3.56
N VAL A 69 6.08 3.01 -3.52
CA VAL A 69 6.93 3.77 -2.60
C VAL A 69 6.59 3.44 -1.15
N MET A 70 5.30 3.36 -0.79
CA MET A 70 4.87 2.94 0.56
C MET A 70 5.31 1.52 0.88
N THR A 71 5.12 0.58 -0.05
CA THR A 71 5.47 -0.83 0.13
C THR A 71 6.96 -0.99 0.41
N VAL A 72 7.82 -0.35 -0.39
CA VAL A 72 9.27 -0.38 -0.18
C VAL A 72 9.64 0.26 1.16
N THR A 73 9.01 1.37 1.51
CA THR A 73 9.28 2.10 2.76
C THR A 73 8.91 1.28 4.01
N PHE A 74 7.73 0.64 4.01
CA PHE A 74 7.31 -0.24 5.10
C PHE A 74 8.11 -1.54 5.13
N GLY A 75 8.42 -2.11 3.95
CA GLY A 75 9.23 -3.32 3.85
C GLY A 75 10.64 -3.12 4.39
N TYR A 76 11.28 -2.00 4.03
CA TYR A 76 12.60 -1.64 4.54
C TYR A 76 12.59 -1.42 6.06
N GLN A 77 11.59 -0.72 6.59
CA GLN A 77 11.42 -0.56 8.04
C GLN A 77 11.24 -1.90 8.76
N THR A 78 10.46 -2.80 8.18
CA THR A 78 10.14 -4.10 8.77
C THR A 78 11.36 -5.04 8.76
N LEU A 79 12.10 -5.08 7.64
CA LEU A 79 13.24 -5.99 7.44
C LEU A 79 14.51 -5.52 8.12
N SER A 80 14.77 -4.20 8.14
CA SER A 80 15.98 -3.69 8.76
C SER A 80 15.93 -3.79 10.28
N GLY A 81 14.73 -3.79 10.90
CA GLY A 81 14.58 -3.65 12.35
C GLY A 81 15.04 -2.28 12.88
N TRP A 82 15.47 -1.38 11.98
CA TRP A 82 15.86 -0.03 12.26
C TRP A 82 14.66 0.84 11.90
N ALA A 83 14.08 1.51 12.90
CA ALA A 83 13.21 2.64 12.61
C ALA A 83 13.99 3.58 11.67
N ILE A 84 13.33 4.14 10.65
CA ILE A 84 13.96 5.15 9.80
C ILE A 84 14.56 6.20 10.74
N GLN A 85 15.89 6.22 10.85
CA GLN A 85 16.59 6.92 11.94
C GLN A 85 16.36 8.44 11.89
N SER A 86 15.80 8.93 10.80
CA SER A 86 15.37 10.29 10.60
C SER A 86 13.85 10.30 10.39
N GLN A 87 13.10 10.78 11.38
CA GLN A 87 11.67 11.08 11.22
C GLN A 87 11.42 11.93 9.97
N PHE A 88 12.36 12.81 9.61
CA PHE A 88 12.32 13.60 8.39
C PHE A 88 12.34 12.74 7.12
N ALA A 89 13.18 11.70 7.05
CA ALA A 89 13.21 10.78 5.91
C ALA A 89 11.91 9.95 5.81
N ALA A 90 11.34 9.54 6.94
CA ALA A 90 10.04 8.87 6.97
C ALA A 90 8.91 9.79 6.46
N TYR A 91 8.87 11.04 6.95
CA TYR A 91 7.89 12.02 6.48
C TYR A 91 8.07 12.37 5.00
N ALA A 92 9.31 12.46 4.51
CA ALA A 92 9.57 12.72 3.10
C ALA A 92 9.06 11.58 2.21
N LEU A 93 9.29 10.31 2.58
CA LEU A 93 8.81 9.15 1.84
C LEU A 93 7.28 9.04 1.85
N VAL A 94 6.66 9.22 3.02
CA VAL A 94 5.20 9.20 3.15
C VAL A 94 4.58 10.36 2.36
N SER A 95 5.15 11.55 2.44
CA SER A 95 4.67 12.72 1.69
C SER A 95 4.85 12.53 0.18
N GLY A 96 5.97 11.95 -0.27
CA GLY A 96 6.21 11.62 -1.66
C GLY A 96 5.21 10.60 -2.20
N ALA A 97 4.91 9.56 -1.41
CA ALA A 97 3.88 8.59 -1.75
C ALA A 97 2.48 9.21 -1.82
N ALA A 98 2.13 10.08 -0.85
CA ALA A 98 0.87 10.80 -0.85
C ALA A 98 0.74 11.74 -2.05
N LEU A 99 1.82 12.41 -2.45
CA LEU A 99 1.86 13.24 -3.64
C LEU A 99 1.63 12.42 -4.91
N LEU A 100 2.28 11.26 -5.05
CA LEU A 100 2.05 10.35 -6.19
C LEU A 100 0.62 9.85 -6.25
N TRP A 101 0.03 9.52 -5.10
CA TRP A 101 -1.37 9.14 -5.00
C TRP A 101 -2.30 10.29 -5.40
N PHE A 102 -2.02 11.51 -4.94
CA PHE A 102 -2.77 12.71 -5.32
C PHE A 102 -2.65 12.99 -6.83
N ILE A 103 -1.45 12.90 -7.40
CA ILE A 103 -1.23 13.00 -8.85
C ILE A 103 -2.05 11.94 -9.58
N GLY A 104 -2.07 10.71 -9.08
CA GLY A 104 -2.90 9.62 -9.61
C GLY A 104 -4.38 9.95 -9.61
N SER A 105 -4.91 10.58 -8.55
CA SER A 105 -6.32 10.99 -8.50
C SER A 105 -6.72 11.97 -9.62
N ILE A 106 -5.76 12.70 -10.19
CA ILE A 106 -5.97 13.68 -11.26
C ILE A 106 -5.61 13.09 -12.64
N ARG A 107 -4.57 12.27 -12.71
CA ARG A 107 -3.95 11.80 -13.96
C ARG A 107 -4.39 10.40 -14.37
N ASP A 108 -4.70 9.53 -13.42
CA ASP A 108 -5.08 8.17 -13.73
C ASP A 108 -6.54 8.13 -14.19
N THR A 109 -6.77 7.48 -15.32
CA THR A 109 -8.12 7.16 -15.83
C THR A 109 -8.28 5.65 -15.75
N PRO A 110 -8.80 5.12 -14.63
CA PRO A 110 -8.75 3.68 -14.39
C PRO A 110 -9.59 2.93 -15.43
N SER A 111 -9.02 1.91 -16.04
CA SER A 111 -9.72 0.98 -16.91
C SER A 111 -9.95 -0.35 -16.18
N ALA A 112 -10.96 -1.10 -16.60
CA ALA A 112 -11.16 -2.43 -16.03
C ALA A 112 -9.98 -3.34 -16.39
N PRO A 113 -9.58 -4.28 -15.51
CA PRO A 113 -8.51 -5.23 -15.79
C PRO A 113 -8.78 -6.00 -17.08
N GLY A 114 -7.81 -5.98 -18.00
CA GLY A 114 -7.91 -6.62 -19.31
C GLY A 114 -8.40 -5.70 -20.45
N ILE A 115 -8.73 -4.44 -20.17
CA ILE A 115 -8.91 -3.42 -21.22
C ILE A 115 -7.59 -2.67 -21.37
N VAL A 116 -6.81 -3.02 -22.41
CA VAL A 116 -5.64 -2.24 -22.82
C VAL A 116 -6.14 -0.84 -23.21
N PRO A 117 -5.66 0.26 -22.59
CA PRO A 117 -6.05 1.59 -23.00
C PRO A 117 -5.57 1.84 -24.43
N ALA A 118 -6.44 2.38 -25.29
CA ALA A 118 -6.18 2.63 -26.72
C ALA A 118 -5.16 3.76 -27.00
N GLY A 119 -4.01 3.72 -26.33
CA GLY A 119 -2.93 4.71 -26.43
C GLY A 119 -1.57 4.20 -25.94
N TRP A 120 -1.41 2.88 -25.82
CA TRP A 120 -0.13 2.21 -25.51
C TRP A 120 0.37 1.35 -26.68
N GLU A 121 -0.06 1.66 -27.92
CA GLU A 121 0.57 1.19 -29.16
C GLU A 121 1.54 2.26 -29.71
#